data_AF-A0A965Z1R0-F1
#
_entry.id   AF-A0A965Z1R0-F1
#
_cell.length_a   1.000
_cell.length_b   1.000
_cell.length_c   1.000
_cell.angle_alpha   90.00
_cell.angle_beta   90.00
_cell.angle_gamma   90.00
#
_symmetry.space_group_name_H-M   'P 1'
#
loop_
_entity.id
_entity.type
_entity.pdbx_description
1 polymer ?
#
loop_
_entity_poly.entity_id
_entity_poly.type
_entity_poly.pdbx_seq_one_letter_code
_entity_poly.pdbx_strand_id
1 'polypeptide(L)' 'SAGTIPLCLWEWEPQLRKGDNIILTAFGAGFSWGSVYLKWGYDGTKATEKEQ' A
#
# COMPACT_ATOMS: atom_id res chain seq x y z
N SER A 1 -12.20 -9.58 5.88
CA SER A 1 -11.42 -9.89 4.66
C SER A 1 -10.91 -8.66 3.90
N ALA A 2 -11.55 -7.48 4.01
CA ALA A 2 -11.17 -6.26 3.26
C ALA A 2 -10.09 -5.38 3.91
N GLY A 3 -9.72 -5.66 5.17
CA GLY A 3 -8.76 -4.85 5.94
C GLY A 3 -7.29 -5.20 5.75
N THR A 4 -6.96 -6.29 5.06
CA THR A 4 -5.56 -6.74 4.90
C THR A 4 -4.77 -5.86 3.94
N ILE A 5 -5.40 -5.35 2.87
CA ILE A 5 -4.75 -4.45 1.92
C ILE A 5 -4.31 -3.13 2.58
N PRO A 6 -5.18 -2.40 3.31
CA PRO A 6 -4.75 -1.20 4.01
C PRO A 6 -3.75 -1.50 5.15
N LEU A 7 -3.88 -2.61 5.87
CA LEU A 7 -2.89 -2.99 6.91
C LEU A 7 -1.51 -3.28 6.32
N CYS A 8 -1.45 -4.05 5.23
CA CYS A 8 -0.19 -4.37 4.55
C CYS A 8 0.45 -3.11 3.97
N LEU A 9 -0.35 -2.18 3.43
CA LEU A 9 0.15 -0.93 2.90
C LEU A 9 0.71 -0.02 4.00
N TRP A 10 0.08 -0.01 5.19
CA TRP A 10 0.56 0.75 6.35
C TRP A 10 1.92 0.22 6.86
N GLU A 11 2.07 -1.11 6.99
CA GLU A 11 3.34 -1.74 7.37
C GLU A 11 4.46 -1.49 6.33
N TRP A 12 4.10 -1.37 5.05
CA TRP A 12 5.05 -1.12 3.96
C TRP A 12 5.29 0.37 3.69
N GLU A 13 4.49 1.29 4.23
CA GLU A 13 4.67 2.73 4.11
C GLU A 13 6.11 3.22 4.33
N PRO A 14 6.84 2.81 5.39
CA PRO A 14 8.21 3.28 5.61
C PRO A 14 9.21 2.83 4.54
N GLN A 15 8.90 1.75 3.82
CA GLN A 15 9.74 1.21 2.75
C GLN A 15 9.39 1.79 1.37
N LEU A 16 8.24 2.46 1.24
CA LEU A 16 7.75 3.01 -0.02
C LEU A 16 8.30 4.42 -0.28
N ARG A 17 8.87 4.62 -1.46
CA ARG A 17 9.47 5.88 -1.90
C ARG A 17 8.62 6.54 -2.97
N LYS A 18 8.74 7.86 -3.08
CA LYS A 18 8.02 8.62 -4.09
C LYS A 18 8.39 8.12 -5.49
N GLY A 19 7.37 7.69 -6.24
CA GLY A 19 7.51 7.22 -7.61
C GLY A 19 7.58 5.71 -7.76
N ASP A 20 7.52 4.93 -6.68
CA ASP A 20 7.43 3.47 -6.74
C ASP A 20 6.11 3.02 -7.38
N ASN A 21 6.16 1.94 -8.16
CA ASN A 21 5.00 1.38 -8.83
C ASN A 21 4.45 0.23 -7.98
N ILE A 22 3.25 0.41 -7.44
CA ILE A 22 2.59 -0.55 -6.57
C ILE A 22 1.47 -1.24 -7.34
N ILE A 23 1.44 -2.57 -7.24
CA ILE A 23 0.39 -3.41 -7.78
C ILE A 23 -0.32 -4.07 -6.60
N LEU A 24 -1.57 -3.67 -6.35
CA LEU A 24 -2.39 -4.29 -5.32
C LEU A 24 -3.37 -5.23 -5.98
N THR A 25 -3.45 -6.46 -5.48
CA THR A 25 -4.35 -7.49 -5.97
C THR A 25 -5.21 -7.95 -4.81
N ALA A 26 -6.52 -7.97 -5.02
CA ALA A 26 -7.52 -8.37 -4.04
C ALA A 26 -8.26 -9.62 -4.54
N PHE A 27 -8.33 -10.65 -3.70
CA PHE A 27 -9.09 -11.87 -3.98
C PHE A 27 -10.20 -12.04 -2.93
N GLY A 28 -11.45 -11.97 -3.37
CA GLY A 28 -12.64 -12.28 -2.57
C GLY A 28 -13.23 -13.66 -2.87
N ALA A 29 -14.01 -14.20 -1.94
CA ALA A 29 -14.68 -15.48 -2.11
C ALA A 29 -15.84 -15.37 -3.13
N GLY A 30 -15.60 -15.81 -4.37
CA GLY A 30 -16.64 -16.17 -5.34
C GLY A 30 -17.11 -15.07 -6.28
N PHE A 31 -16.28 -14.66 -7.26
CA PHE A 31 -16.56 -13.73 -8.38
C PHE A 31 -16.09 -12.26 -8.26
N SER A 32 -15.50 -11.85 -7.14
CA SER A 32 -14.91 -10.49 -7.01
C SER A 32 -13.40 -10.56 -6.77
N TRP A 33 -12.64 -10.53 -7.85
CA TRP A 33 -11.18 -10.32 -7.86
C TRP A 33 -10.87 -9.05 -8.64
N GLY A 34 -9.83 -8.34 -8.24
CA GLY A 34 -9.43 -7.10 -8.89
C GLY A 34 -7.99 -6.75 -8.59
N SER A 35 -7.34 -6.08 -9.54
CA SER A 35 -6.01 -5.52 -9.36
C SER A 35 -6.01 -4.03 -9.70
N VAL A 36 -5.20 -3.28 -8.99
CA VAL A 36 -4.99 -1.86 -9.24
C VAL A 36 -3.49 -1.59 -9.38
N TYR A 37 -3.15 -0.83 -10.42
CA TYR A 37 -1.81 -0.32 -10.65
C TYR A 37 -1.79 1.14 -10.27
N LEU A 38 -0.97 1.50 -9.29
CA LEU A 38 -0.86 2.88 -8.82
C LEU A 38 0.60 3.26 -8.58
N LYS A 39 0.90 4.53 -8.81
CA LYS A 39 2.23 5.09 -8.57
C LYS A 39 2.20 5.83 -7.23
N TRP A 40 3.12 5.47 -6.34
CA TRP A 40 3.21 6.05 -5.00
C TRP A 40 3.62 7.52 -5.05
N GLY A 41 2.86 8.37 -4.37
CA GLY A 41 2.93 9.84 -4.55
C GLY A 41 3.83 10.57 -3.57
N TYR A 42 4.23 9.95 -2.46
CA TYR A 42 4.99 10.59 -1.39
C TYR A 42 6.04 9.65 -0.80
N ASP A 43 7.03 10.18 -0.08
CA ASP A 43 7.95 9.34 0.68
C ASP A 43 7.34 9.06 2.06
N GLY A 44 7.00 7.80 2.35
CA GLY A 44 6.45 7.42 3.66
C GLY A 44 7.45 7.61 4.80
N THR A 45 8.75 7.57 4.46
CA THR A 45 9.87 7.75 5.38
C THR A 45 9.88 9.12 6.08
N LYS A 46 9.28 10.16 5.49
CA LYS A 46 9.25 11.51 6.10
C LYS A 46 8.25 11.65 7.25
N ALA A 47 7.27 10.75 7.37
CA ALA A 47 6.32 10.77 8.48
C ALA A 47 6.95 10.19 9.76
N THR A 48 7.80 9.18 9.63
CA THR A 48 8.43 8.48 10.77
C THR A 48 9.59 9.25 11.42
N GLU A 49 10.26 10.15 10.68
CA GLU A 49 11.37 10.96 11.24
C GLU A 49 10.92 12.13 12.14
N LYS A 50 9.61 12.36 12.32
CA LYS A 50 9.09 13.46 13.18
C LYS A 50 8.65 13.01 14.58
N GLU A 51 8.80 11.74 14.93
CA GLU A 51 8.51 11.19 16.27
C GLU A 51 9.72 10.58 16.96
N GLN A 52 10.92 11.15 16.78
CA GLN A 52 12.09 10.91 17.63
C GLN A 52 12.75 12.21 18.08
#